data_AF-A0A0C2H2K4-F1
#
_entry.id   AF-A0A0C2H2K4-F1
#
_cell.length_a   1.000
_cell.length_b   1.000
_cell.length_c   1.000
_cell.angle_alpha   90.00
_cell.angle_beta   90.00
_cell.angle_gamma   90.00
#
_symmetry.space_group_name_H-M   'P 1'
#
loop_
_entity.id
_entity.type
_entity.pdbx_description
1 polymer ?
#
loop_
_entity_poly.entity_id
_entity_poly.type
_entity_poly.pdbx_seq_one_letter_code
_entity_poly.pdbx_strand_id
1 'polypeptide(L)'
;MIPPSFVPDYEVMYDGSLELLSLSYFLQQNNARLPVAVCTARTVPVTYPTKQRKSSEVNHEKVGNFPVRMLVILVKVAKLLDIKRKLVKTLTELNNEAERESILTDKYTSIFQERYARTVVDLETVNRQVNIYLSGIQEYNTQLLPQLSEVSISARPEALRRMCASHANQIFKHCNRDLNVSNPQAVRLITALTSLLLQVSDLIVANCRLSLF
;
A
#
# COMPACT_ATOMS: atom_id res chain seq x y z
N MET A 1 20.67 15.80 -1.35
CA MET A 1 20.74 16.45 -0.02
C MET A 1 19.32 16.56 0.49
N ILE A 2 19.01 15.86 1.59
CA ILE A 2 17.69 15.91 2.26
C ILE A 2 17.79 17.03 3.31
N PRO A 3 16.84 17.96 3.42
CA PRO A 3 16.91 19.02 4.41
C PRO A 3 16.74 18.44 5.83
N PRO A 4 17.47 18.95 6.83
CA PRO A 4 17.33 18.47 8.20
C PRO A 4 15.93 18.80 8.72
N SER A 5 15.19 17.76 9.11
CA SER A 5 13.95 17.89 9.86
C SER A 5 14.26 18.44 11.25
N PHE A 6 13.63 19.55 11.62
CA PHE A 6 13.71 20.13 12.95
C PHE A 6 13.00 19.21 13.94
N VAL A 7 13.76 18.42 14.70
CA VAL A 7 13.25 17.60 15.80
C VAL A 7 13.26 18.49 17.05
N PRO A 8 12.11 18.78 17.66
CA PRO A 8 12.06 19.57 18.88
C PRO A 8 12.79 18.87 20.03
N ASP A 9 13.58 19.61 20.81
CA ASP A 9 14.46 19.05 21.85
C ASP A 9 13.72 18.24 22.94
N TYR A 10 12.41 18.45 23.12
CA TYR A 10 11.61 17.68 24.08
C TYR A 10 11.41 16.21 23.67
N GLU A 11 11.55 15.86 22.38
CA GLU A 11 11.54 14.46 21.93
C GLU A 11 12.90 13.77 22.18
N VAL A 12 14.00 14.53 22.22
CA VAL A 12 15.36 14.03 22.45
C VAL A 12 15.65 13.85 23.95
N MET A 13 14.92 14.56 24.81
CA MET A 13 15.11 14.59 26.27
C MET A 13 14.00 13.92 27.09
N TYR A 14 13.19 13.04 26.49
CA TYR A 14 12.23 12.26 27.26
C TYR A 14 12.95 11.11 28.00
N ASP A 15 13.37 11.37 29.25
CA ASP A 15 13.98 10.39 30.18
C ASP A 15 12.92 9.60 30.99
N GLY A 16 11.65 9.70 30.60
CA GLY A 16 10.60 8.84 31.14
C GLY A 16 10.71 7.45 30.50
N SER A 17 10.59 6.38 31.29
CA SER A 17 10.38 5.05 30.73
C SER A 17 9.22 5.13 29.75
N LEU A 18 9.45 4.85 28.46
CA LEU A 18 8.37 4.67 27.49
C LEU A 18 7.37 3.70 28.15
N GLU A 19 6.22 4.21 28.59
CA GLU A 19 5.15 3.34 29.06
C GLU A 19 4.68 2.56 27.85
N LEU A 20 5.30 1.39 27.65
CA LEU A 20 4.98 0.50 26.57
C LEU A 20 3.57 -0.02 26.84
N LEU A 21 2.63 0.49 26.05
CA LEU A 21 1.27 -0.03 26.02
C LEU A 21 1.35 -1.53 25.72
N SER A 22 0.68 -2.34 26.55
CA SER A 22 0.72 -3.78 26.38
C SER A 22 0.12 -4.16 25.02
N LEU A 23 0.62 -5.26 24.43
CA LEU A 23 0.08 -5.78 23.16
C LEU A 23 -1.45 -6.03 23.27
N SER A 24 -1.91 -6.36 24.47
CA SER A 24 -3.32 -6.47 24.86
C SER A 24 -4.11 -5.17 24.66
N TYR A 25 -3.52 -4.01 24.98
CA TYR A 25 -4.14 -2.70 24.79
C TYR A 25 -4.46 -2.44 23.31
N PHE A 26 -3.52 -2.75 22.41
CA PHE A 26 -3.73 -2.59 20.97
C PHE A 26 -4.76 -3.58 20.42
N LEU A 27 -4.78 -4.83 20.92
CA LEU A 27 -5.81 -5.82 20.57
C LEU A 27 -7.20 -5.39 21.09
N GLN A 28 -7.27 -4.83 22.29
CA GLN A 28 -8.51 -4.31 22.90
C GLN A 28 -9.08 -3.13 22.10
N GLN A 29 -8.21 -2.20 21.68
CA GLN A 29 -8.60 -1.03 20.88
C GLN A 29 -9.12 -1.42 19.49
N ASN A 30 -8.61 -2.53 18.93
CA ASN A 30 -9.12 -3.11 17.69
C ASN A 30 -10.52 -3.72 17.88
N ASN A 31 -10.76 -4.41 19.01
CA ASN A 31 -12.08 -4.96 19.35
C ASN A 31 -13.12 -3.87 19.68
N ALA A 32 -12.69 -2.74 20.25
CA ALA A 32 -13.57 -1.61 20.59
C ALA A 32 -14.08 -0.83 19.35
N ARG A 33 -13.59 -1.14 18.15
CA ARG A 33 -14.01 -0.52 16.88
C ARG A 33 -15.03 -1.35 16.09
N LEU A 34 -15.42 -2.52 16.61
CA LEU A 34 -16.60 -3.22 16.10
C LEU A 34 -17.85 -2.44 16.52
N PRO A 35 -18.87 -2.28 15.66
CA PRO A 35 -20.13 -1.68 16.08
C PRO A 35 -20.68 -2.49 17.26
N VAL A 36 -21.21 -1.80 18.28
CA VAL A 36 -21.92 -2.39 19.42
C VAL A 36 -23.20 -3.07 18.90
N ALA A 37 -23.04 -4.23 18.31
CA ALA A 37 -24.09 -5.15 17.97
C ALA A 37 -23.48 -6.54 18.06
N VAL A 38 -24.14 -7.40 18.85
CA VAL A 38 -23.80 -8.80 19.10
C VAL A 38 -22.82 -9.06 20.25
N CYS A 39 -23.25 -8.66 21.46
CA CYS A 39 -22.99 -9.44 22.67
C CYS A 39 -24.25 -9.42 23.56
N THR A 40 -25.30 -10.12 23.13
CA THR A 40 -26.37 -10.60 24.01
C THR A 40 -26.39 -12.11 23.96
N ALA A 41 -25.54 -12.73 24.79
CA ALA A 41 -25.74 -14.10 25.18
C ALA A 41 -26.88 -14.16 26.21
N ARG A 42 -28.10 -14.50 25.78
CA ARG A 42 -28.87 -15.66 26.28
C ARG A 42 -30.33 -15.69 25.83
N THR A 43 -30.67 -16.91 25.38
CA THR A 43 -31.93 -17.65 25.49
C THR A 43 -33.08 -17.40 24.49
N VAL A 44 -33.40 -18.53 23.84
CA VAL A 44 -34.64 -19.08 23.25
C VAL A 44 -35.02 -18.80 21.78
N PRO A 45 -35.59 -19.82 21.09
CA PRO A 45 -35.43 -20.02 19.65
C PRO A 45 -36.72 -19.74 18.87
N VAL A 46 -36.62 -19.18 17.64
CA VAL A 46 -37.73 -19.24 16.68
C VAL A 46 -37.21 -19.45 15.26
N THR A 47 -37.77 -20.49 14.66
CA THR A 47 -37.52 -21.14 13.37
C THR A 47 -37.93 -20.27 12.17
N TYR A 48 -37.04 -20.09 11.17
CA TYR A 48 -37.42 -19.88 9.77
C TYR A 48 -36.31 -20.44 8.83
N PRO A 49 -36.64 -21.17 7.74
CA PRO A 49 -35.65 -21.74 6.85
C PRO A 49 -35.40 -20.80 5.67
N THR A 50 -34.26 -20.11 5.66
CA THR A 50 -33.81 -19.39 4.45
C THR A 50 -32.70 -20.21 3.79
N LYS A 51 -33.06 -20.91 2.70
CA LYS A 51 -32.11 -21.55 1.78
C LYS A 51 -31.15 -20.48 1.23
N GLN A 52 -29.98 -20.33 1.84
CA GLN A 52 -28.86 -19.67 1.19
C GLN A 52 -28.07 -20.70 0.39
N ARG A 53 -28.12 -20.49 -0.92
CA ARG A 53 -27.33 -21.16 -1.94
C ARG A 53 -25.87 -21.24 -1.49
N LYS A 54 -25.32 -22.45 -1.45
CA LYS A 54 -23.87 -22.70 -1.47
C LYS A 54 -23.28 -22.01 -2.71
N SER A 55 -22.80 -20.78 -2.56
CA SER A 55 -21.71 -20.31 -3.41
C SER A 55 -20.48 -21.10 -2.99
N SER A 56 -19.92 -21.85 -3.93
CA SER A 56 -18.64 -22.54 -3.82
C SER A 56 -17.58 -21.65 -3.17
N GLU A 57 -17.37 -21.80 -1.87
CA GLU A 57 -16.16 -21.33 -1.19
C GLU A 57 -15.00 -22.11 -1.80
N VAL A 58 -14.33 -21.49 -2.78
CA VAL A 58 -12.97 -21.83 -3.10
C VAL A 58 -12.21 -21.51 -1.82
N ASN A 59 -11.89 -22.56 -1.07
CA ASN A 59 -11.15 -22.50 0.18
C ASN A 59 -9.81 -21.82 -0.10
N HIS A 60 -9.78 -20.49 0.01
CA HIS A 60 -8.55 -19.73 -0.12
C HIS A 60 -7.77 -20.01 1.15
N GLU A 61 -6.84 -20.94 1.06
CA GLU A 61 -5.82 -21.14 2.07
C GLU A 61 -5.19 -19.77 2.34
N LYS A 62 -5.37 -19.28 3.57
CA LYS A 62 -4.95 -17.97 4.04
C LYS A 62 -3.99 -18.18 5.20
N VAL A 63 -2.95 -17.35 5.25
CA VAL A 63 -2.06 -17.24 6.41
C VAL A 63 -2.29 -15.86 7.00
N GLY A 64 -2.95 -15.82 8.17
CA GLY A 64 -3.50 -14.58 8.72
C GLY A 64 -4.54 -13.96 7.78
N ASN A 65 -4.37 -12.67 7.46
CA ASN A 65 -5.26 -11.93 6.55
C ASN A 65 -4.84 -12.01 5.07
N PHE A 66 -3.77 -12.75 4.74
CA PHE A 66 -3.22 -12.78 3.38
C PHE A 66 -3.48 -14.11 2.66
N PRO A 67 -3.84 -14.08 1.36
CA PRO A 67 -3.95 -15.31 0.57
C PRO A 67 -2.58 -15.96 0.38
N VAL A 68 -2.49 -17.28 0.59
CA VAL A 68 -1.24 -18.04 0.42
C VAL A 68 -0.64 -17.86 -0.97
N ARG A 69 -1.47 -17.79 -2.02
CA ARG A 69 -1.01 -17.60 -3.41
C ARG A 69 -0.26 -16.28 -3.61
N MET A 70 -0.66 -15.20 -2.91
CA MET A 70 0.06 -13.92 -2.95
C MET A 70 1.42 -14.02 -2.26
N LEU A 71 1.48 -14.67 -1.10
CA LEU A 71 2.73 -14.89 -0.36
C LEU A 71 3.73 -15.71 -1.18
N VAL A 72 3.25 -16.77 -1.86
CA VAL A 72 4.09 -17.57 -2.76
C VAL A 72 4.66 -16.72 -3.90
N ILE A 73 3.86 -15.84 -4.50
CA ILE A 73 4.32 -14.95 -5.57
C ILE A 73 5.38 -13.98 -5.03
N LEU A 74 5.17 -13.38 -3.86
CA LEU A 74 6.15 -12.47 -3.24
C LEU A 74 7.50 -13.16 -2.99
N VAL A 75 7.47 -14.39 -2.45
CA VAL A 75 8.70 -15.19 -2.24
C VAL A 75 9.39 -15.51 -3.57
N LYS A 76 8.62 -15.86 -4.61
CA LYS A 76 9.17 -16.14 -5.95
C LYS A 76 9.81 -14.90 -6.57
N VAL A 77 9.20 -13.73 -6.43
CA VAL A 77 9.78 -12.45 -6.88
C VAL A 77 11.07 -12.16 -6.14
N ALA A 78 11.09 -12.28 -4.82
CA ALA A 78 12.30 -12.06 -4.02
C ALA A 78 13.47 -12.94 -4.51
N LYS A 79 13.21 -14.24 -4.69
CA LYS A 79 14.22 -15.19 -5.22
C LYS A 79 14.68 -14.83 -6.63
N LEU A 80 13.77 -14.42 -7.53
CA LEU A 80 14.13 -13.99 -8.88
C LEU A 80 14.96 -12.70 -8.89
N LEU A 81 14.67 -11.77 -7.99
CA LEU A 81 15.47 -10.56 -7.84
C LEU A 81 16.89 -10.88 -7.37
N ASP A 82 17.07 -11.85 -6.47
CA ASP A 82 18.40 -12.32 -6.06
C ASP A 82 19.17 -12.95 -7.22
N ILE A 83 18.51 -13.77 -8.04
CA ILE A 83 19.11 -14.34 -9.26
C ILE A 83 19.48 -13.22 -10.24
N LYS A 84 18.57 -12.26 -10.47
CA LYS A 84 18.82 -11.09 -11.34
C LYS A 84 20.03 -10.29 -10.86
N ARG A 85 20.16 -10.05 -9.55
CA ARG A 85 21.33 -9.37 -8.96
C ARG A 85 22.63 -10.12 -9.27
N LYS A 86 22.64 -11.45 -9.18
CA LYS A 86 23.83 -12.27 -9.52
C LYS A 86 24.17 -12.16 -11.00
N LEU A 87 23.19 -12.30 -11.89
CA LEU A 87 23.40 -12.18 -13.35
C LEU A 87 23.90 -10.79 -13.74
N VAL A 88 23.37 -9.72 -13.13
CA VAL A 88 23.85 -8.35 -13.36
C VAL A 88 25.31 -8.20 -12.92
N LYS A 89 25.69 -8.75 -11.75
CA LYS A 89 27.11 -8.73 -11.32
C LYS A 89 28.01 -9.46 -12.31
N THR A 90 27.63 -10.66 -12.74
CA THR A 90 28.37 -11.42 -13.75
C THR A 90 28.48 -10.66 -15.07
N LEU A 91 27.41 -9.99 -15.51
CA LEU A 91 27.45 -9.16 -16.72
C LEU A 91 28.38 -7.96 -16.56
N THR A 92 28.42 -7.34 -15.37
CA THR A 92 29.39 -6.28 -15.07
C THR A 92 30.82 -6.79 -15.09
N GLU A 93 31.09 -7.97 -14.53
CA GLU A 93 32.41 -8.61 -14.59
C GLU A 93 32.82 -8.91 -16.05
N LEU A 94 31.90 -9.43 -16.86
CA LEU A 94 32.13 -9.68 -18.29
C LEU A 94 32.36 -8.38 -19.08
N ASN A 95 31.68 -7.28 -18.73
CA ASN A 95 31.95 -5.97 -19.35
C ASN A 95 33.37 -5.48 -19.02
N ASN A 96 33.80 -5.65 -17.77
CA ASN A 96 35.16 -5.28 -17.38
C ASN A 96 36.21 -6.16 -18.09
N GLU A 97 35.93 -7.45 -18.27
CA GLU A 97 36.77 -8.37 -19.05
C GLU A 97 36.82 -7.94 -20.53
N ALA A 98 35.68 -7.59 -21.13
CA ALA A 98 35.60 -7.08 -22.50
C ALA A 98 36.41 -5.78 -22.70
N GLU A 99 36.36 -4.86 -21.75
CA GLU A 99 37.15 -3.62 -21.81
C GLU A 99 38.65 -3.92 -21.79
N ARG A 100 39.08 -4.87 -20.96
CA ARG A 100 40.49 -5.30 -20.91
C ARG A 100 40.94 -5.99 -22.19
N GLU A 101 40.12 -6.89 -22.75
CA GLU A 101 40.43 -7.58 -24.00
C GLU A 101 40.41 -6.65 -25.21
N SER A 102 39.52 -5.64 -25.22
CA SER A 102 39.40 -4.66 -26.30
C SER A 102 40.66 -3.82 -26.50
N ILE A 103 41.48 -3.65 -25.47
CA ILE A 103 42.75 -2.90 -25.57
C ILE A 103 43.82 -3.71 -26.31
N LEU A 104 43.72 -5.05 -26.26
CA LEU A 104 44.73 -5.97 -26.77
C LEU A 104 44.34 -6.61 -28.12
N THR A 105 43.07 -6.55 -28.50
CA THR A 105 42.54 -7.31 -29.63
C THR A 105 41.28 -6.68 -30.20
N ASP A 106 41.18 -6.64 -31.53
CA ASP A 106 40.02 -6.12 -32.28
C ASP A 106 38.83 -7.10 -32.35
N LYS A 107 39.01 -8.36 -31.92
CA LYS A 107 37.99 -9.42 -32.04
C LYS A 107 37.91 -10.29 -30.78
N TYR A 108 36.75 -10.30 -30.12
CA TYR A 108 36.51 -11.16 -28.96
C TYR A 108 36.51 -12.64 -29.32
N THR A 109 37.01 -13.47 -28.40
CA THR A 109 37.00 -14.93 -28.53
C THR A 109 35.57 -15.48 -28.58
N SER A 110 35.30 -16.49 -29.41
CA SER A 110 33.97 -17.11 -29.53
C SER A 110 33.41 -17.60 -28.18
N ILE A 111 34.27 -18.12 -27.31
CA ILE A 111 33.90 -18.60 -25.97
C ILE A 111 33.41 -17.44 -25.09
N PHE A 112 34.06 -16.28 -25.18
CA PHE A 112 33.65 -15.08 -24.46
C PHE A 112 32.29 -14.58 -24.96
N GLN A 113 32.13 -14.50 -26.29
CA GLN A 113 30.88 -14.09 -26.92
C GLN A 113 29.71 -15.00 -26.52
N GLU A 114 29.93 -16.32 -26.46
CA GLU A 114 28.92 -17.29 -26.02
C GLU A 114 28.53 -17.09 -24.55
N ARG A 115 29.51 -16.93 -23.65
CA ARG A 115 29.26 -16.65 -22.22
C ARG A 115 28.49 -15.34 -22.02
N TYR A 116 28.86 -14.31 -22.78
CA TYR A 116 28.20 -13.00 -22.73
C TYR A 116 26.74 -13.10 -23.22
N ALA A 117 26.53 -13.68 -24.40
CA ALA A 117 25.21 -13.86 -24.98
C ALA A 117 24.30 -14.69 -24.06
N ARG A 118 24.82 -15.77 -23.47
CA ARG A 118 24.07 -16.61 -22.54
C ARG A 118 23.65 -15.84 -21.28
N THR A 119 24.56 -15.04 -20.71
CA THR A 119 24.25 -14.20 -19.54
C THR A 119 23.14 -13.20 -19.85
N VAL A 120 23.14 -12.61 -21.05
CA VAL A 120 22.10 -11.67 -21.50
C VAL A 120 20.75 -12.37 -21.69
N VAL A 121 20.73 -13.56 -22.31
CA VAL A 121 19.51 -14.36 -22.51
C VAL A 121 18.90 -14.82 -21.17
N ASP A 122 19.74 -15.25 -20.23
CA ASP A 122 19.30 -15.63 -18.88
C ASP A 122 18.72 -14.42 -18.15
N LEU A 123 19.35 -13.24 -18.30
CA LEU A 123 18.85 -11.99 -17.73
C LEU A 123 17.49 -11.57 -18.31
N GLU A 124 17.29 -11.70 -19.62
CA GLU A 124 16.00 -11.45 -20.27
C GLU A 124 14.92 -12.40 -19.73
N THR A 125 15.25 -13.69 -19.60
CA THR A 125 14.34 -14.71 -19.08
C THR A 125 13.90 -14.39 -17.65
N VAL A 126 14.84 -14.05 -16.78
CA VAL A 126 14.52 -13.63 -15.40
C VAL A 126 13.69 -12.35 -15.39
N ASN A 127 13.99 -11.38 -16.25
CA ASN A 127 13.23 -10.13 -16.33
C ASN A 127 11.76 -10.38 -16.74
N ARG A 128 11.54 -11.28 -17.71
CA ARG A 128 10.20 -11.70 -18.13
C ARG A 128 9.45 -12.37 -16.99
N GLN A 129 10.09 -13.28 -16.25
CA GLN A 129 9.46 -13.94 -15.10
C GLN A 129 9.13 -12.96 -13.97
N VAL A 130 10.02 -12.02 -13.66
CA VAL A 130 9.75 -10.96 -12.67
C VAL A 130 8.52 -10.16 -13.08
N ASN A 131 8.42 -9.73 -14.34
CA ASN A 131 7.25 -9.00 -14.82
C ASN A 131 5.95 -9.79 -14.68
N ILE A 132 5.96 -11.09 -15.04
CA ILE A 132 4.78 -11.97 -14.87
C ILE A 132 4.32 -12.00 -13.41
N TYR A 133 5.24 -12.18 -12.47
CA TYR A 133 4.89 -12.24 -11.05
C TYR A 133 4.47 -10.87 -10.49
N LEU A 134 5.07 -9.77 -10.94
CA LEU A 134 4.64 -8.41 -10.57
C LEU A 134 3.22 -8.10 -11.09
N SER A 135 2.89 -8.52 -12.32
CA SER A 135 1.52 -8.42 -12.83
C SER A 135 0.54 -9.24 -11.99
N GLY A 136 0.95 -10.44 -11.56
CA GLY A 136 0.15 -11.25 -10.63
C GLY A 136 -0.08 -10.55 -9.28
N ILE A 137 0.95 -9.89 -8.73
CA ILE A 137 0.82 -9.07 -7.51
C ILE A 137 -0.16 -7.91 -7.72
N GLN A 138 -0.12 -7.23 -8.87
CA GLN A 138 -1.01 -6.13 -9.18
C GLN A 138 -2.47 -6.60 -9.33
N GLU A 139 -2.68 -7.78 -9.92
CA GLU A 139 -3.99 -8.42 -9.99
C GLU A 139 -4.52 -8.74 -8.59
N TYR A 140 -3.68 -9.33 -7.72
CA TYR A 140 -4.03 -9.57 -6.32
C TYR A 140 -4.33 -8.28 -5.56
N ASN A 141 -3.52 -7.23 -5.73
CA ASN A 141 -3.79 -5.94 -5.11
C ASN A 141 -5.13 -5.38 -5.59
N THR A 142 -5.50 -5.55 -6.86
CA THR A 142 -6.79 -5.09 -7.40
C THR A 142 -7.97 -5.90 -6.84
N GLN A 143 -7.81 -7.21 -6.65
CA GLN A 143 -8.84 -8.10 -6.11
C GLN A 143 -8.96 -8.03 -4.58
N LEU A 144 -7.85 -7.78 -3.90
CA LEU A 144 -7.77 -7.71 -2.44
C LEU A 144 -7.98 -6.29 -1.91
N LEU A 145 -7.65 -5.22 -2.63
CA LEU A 145 -7.94 -3.84 -2.19
C LEU A 145 -9.40 -3.64 -1.77
N PRO A 146 -10.41 -4.14 -2.51
CA PRO A 146 -11.81 -4.02 -2.11
C PRO A 146 -12.16 -4.82 -0.84
N GLN A 147 -11.39 -5.86 -0.51
CA GLN A 147 -11.68 -6.77 0.61
C GLN A 147 -10.81 -6.53 1.85
N LEU A 148 -9.59 -6.00 1.67
CA LEU A 148 -8.64 -5.67 2.74
C LEU A 148 -8.68 -4.20 3.11
N SER A 149 -9.31 -3.35 2.29
CA SER A 149 -9.41 -1.93 2.53
C SER A 149 -10.89 -1.55 2.62
N GLU A 150 -11.32 -1.12 3.81
CA GLU A 150 -11.79 0.26 3.88
C GLU A 150 -10.75 1.09 3.11
N VAL A 151 -10.98 1.33 1.81
CA VAL A 151 -10.06 2.14 1.00
C VAL A 151 -9.98 3.46 1.72
N SER A 152 -8.83 3.73 2.37
CA SER A 152 -8.55 5.08 2.84
C SER A 152 -8.73 5.94 1.62
N ILE A 153 -9.77 6.78 1.63
CA ILE A 153 -10.22 7.50 0.45
C ILE A 153 -9.07 8.33 -0.16
N SER A 154 -8.02 8.61 0.64
CA SER A 154 -6.72 9.15 0.25
C SER A 154 -6.04 8.46 -0.94
N ALA A 155 -6.16 7.13 -1.09
CA ALA A 155 -5.56 6.40 -2.21
C ALA A 155 -6.28 6.63 -3.56
N ARG A 156 -7.45 7.29 -3.56
CA ARG A 156 -8.23 7.62 -4.76
C ARG A 156 -8.52 9.13 -4.78
N PRO A 157 -7.64 9.95 -5.38
CA PRO A 157 -7.71 11.41 -5.29
C PRO A 157 -9.03 11.99 -5.79
N GLU A 158 -9.67 11.39 -6.81
CA GLU A 158 -10.98 11.85 -7.29
C GLU A 158 -12.14 11.50 -6.36
N ALA A 159 -12.06 10.38 -5.66
CA ALA A 159 -13.07 9.99 -4.67
C ALA A 159 -12.95 10.87 -3.43
N LEU A 160 -11.72 11.13 -2.98
CA LEU A 160 -11.43 12.04 -1.87
C LEU A 160 -11.97 13.44 -2.15
N ARG A 161 -11.64 13.99 -3.31
CA ARG A 161 -12.10 15.33 -3.71
C ARG A 161 -13.63 15.42 -3.71
N ARG A 162 -14.34 14.41 -4.18
CA ARG A 162 -15.81 14.37 -4.17
C ARG A 162 -16.39 14.29 -2.75
N MET A 163 -15.82 13.46 -1.89
CA MET A 163 -16.29 13.38 -0.51
C MET A 163 -16.02 14.66 0.28
N CYS A 164 -14.80 15.20 0.21
CA CYS A 164 -14.44 16.45 0.89
C CYS A 164 -15.28 17.62 0.37
N ALA A 165 -15.58 17.67 -0.93
CA ALA A 165 -16.50 18.67 -1.49
C ALA A 165 -17.93 18.51 -0.98
N SER A 166 -18.43 17.28 -0.85
CA SER A 166 -19.75 17.02 -0.26
C SER A 166 -19.79 17.40 1.21
N HIS A 167 -18.75 17.07 1.98
CA HIS A 167 -18.65 17.37 3.40
C HIS A 167 -18.51 18.89 3.64
N ALA A 168 -17.70 19.58 2.83
CA ALA A 168 -17.58 21.04 2.85
C ALA A 168 -18.93 21.72 2.58
N ASN A 169 -19.74 21.20 1.64
CA ASN A 169 -21.09 21.70 1.39
C ASN A 169 -22.01 21.50 2.60
N GLN A 170 -21.88 20.38 3.32
CA GLN A 170 -22.68 20.13 4.53
C GLN A 170 -22.27 21.06 5.68
N ILE A 171 -20.97 21.25 5.91
CA ILE A 171 -20.43 22.19 6.90
C ILE A 171 -20.89 23.61 6.57
N PHE A 172 -20.76 24.02 5.31
CA PHE A 172 -21.22 25.33 4.87
C PHE A 172 -22.72 25.51 5.12
N LYS A 173 -23.57 24.54 4.73
CA LYS A 173 -25.03 24.61 4.98
C LYS A 173 -25.37 24.68 6.47
N HIS A 174 -24.63 23.98 7.32
CA HIS A 174 -24.83 24.01 8.76
C HIS A 174 -24.46 25.37 9.34
N CYS A 175 -23.28 25.90 9.02
CA CYS A 175 -22.81 27.20 9.52
C CYS A 175 -23.57 28.39 8.90
N ASN A 176 -24.01 28.28 7.66
CA ASN A 176 -24.74 29.35 6.97
C ASN A 176 -26.20 29.48 7.43
N ARG A 177 -26.70 28.52 8.23
CA ARG A 177 -28.03 28.59 8.85
C ARG A 177 -28.17 29.82 9.77
N ASP A 178 -27.05 30.24 10.37
CA ASP A 178 -27.01 31.36 11.31
C ASP A 178 -26.46 32.66 10.67
N LEU A 179 -25.84 32.57 9.49
CA LEU A 179 -25.08 33.68 8.87
C LEU A 179 -25.74 34.27 7.61
N ASN A 180 -26.75 33.61 7.02
CA ASN A 180 -27.54 34.08 5.86
C ASN A 180 -26.72 34.64 4.68
N VAL A 181 -25.56 34.05 4.38
CA VAL A 181 -24.72 34.42 3.23
C VAL A 181 -25.38 33.90 1.95
N SER A 182 -25.89 34.82 1.12
CA SER A 182 -26.61 34.52 -0.12
C SER A 182 -25.80 34.81 -1.40
N ASN A 183 -24.63 35.45 -1.28
CA ASN A 183 -23.80 35.77 -2.44
C ASN A 183 -23.21 34.48 -3.06
N PRO A 184 -23.55 34.13 -4.31
CA PRO A 184 -23.15 32.87 -4.93
C PRO A 184 -21.64 32.74 -5.15
N GLN A 185 -20.93 33.86 -5.34
CA GLN A 185 -19.46 33.87 -5.48
C GLN A 185 -18.79 33.55 -4.13
N ALA A 186 -19.29 34.13 -3.04
CA ALA A 186 -18.79 33.89 -1.69
C ALA A 186 -19.06 32.45 -1.24
N VAL A 187 -20.27 31.94 -1.48
CA VAL A 187 -20.66 30.55 -1.17
C VAL A 187 -19.71 29.55 -1.87
N ARG A 188 -19.44 29.76 -3.16
CA ARG A 188 -18.53 28.90 -3.93
C ARG A 188 -17.11 28.95 -3.41
N LEU A 189 -16.60 30.15 -3.11
CA LEU A 189 -15.25 30.33 -2.60
C LEU A 189 -15.06 29.66 -1.23
N ILE A 190 -15.98 29.91 -0.29
CA ILE A 190 -15.93 29.32 1.07
C ILE A 190 -15.99 27.80 0.98
N THR A 191 -16.93 27.24 0.21
CA THR A 191 -17.08 25.79 0.05
C THR A 191 -15.84 25.16 -0.59
N ALA A 192 -15.24 25.82 -1.59
CA ALA A 192 -14.01 25.34 -2.23
C ALA A 192 -12.81 25.35 -1.26
N LEU A 193 -12.67 26.40 -0.46
CA LEU A 193 -11.61 26.50 0.55
C LEU A 193 -11.80 25.47 1.67
N THR A 194 -13.02 25.28 2.17
CA THR A 194 -13.32 24.24 3.18
C THR A 194 -13.04 22.84 2.63
N SER A 195 -13.40 22.58 1.37
CA SER A 195 -13.08 21.30 0.71
C SER A 195 -11.58 21.08 0.57
N LEU A 196 -10.81 22.13 0.26
CA LEU A 196 -9.36 22.06 0.15
C LEU A 196 -8.72 21.81 1.52
N LEU A 197 -9.19 22.48 2.57
CA LEU A 197 -8.71 22.26 3.95
C LEU A 197 -8.96 20.83 4.41
N LEU A 198 -10.16 20.28 4.15
CA LEU A 198 -10.48 18.89 4.48
C LEU A 198 -9.60 17.89 3.73
N GLN A 199 -9.34 18.13 2.44
CA GLN A 199 -8.44 17.29 1.64
C GLN A 199 -7.02 17.26 2.22
N VAL A 200 -6.50 18.42 2.65
CA VAL A 200 -5.16 18.53 3.24
C VAL A 200 -5.12 17.85 4.61
N SER A 201 -6.14 18.04 5.46
CA SER A 201 -6.23 17.38 6.76
C SER A 201 -6.30 15.86 6.65
N ASP A 202 -7.14 15.32 5.77
CA ASP A 202 -7.28 13.87 5.57
C ASP A 202 -5.97 13.25 5.01
N LEU A 203 -5.25 13.99 4.18
CA LEU A 203 -3.97 13.55 3.61
C LEU A 203 -2.84 13.59 4.64
N ILE A 204 -2.82 14.59 5.53
CA ILE A 204 -1.87 14.65 6.66
C ILE A 204 -2.11 13.49 7.63
N VAL A 205 -3.37 13.24 8.01
CA VAL A 205 -3.75 12.13 8.88
C VAL A 205 -3.39 10.78 8.25
N ALA A 206 -3.58 10.63 6.95
CA ALA A 206 -3.18 9.41 6.22
C ALA A 206 -1.65 9.21 6.22
N ASN A 207 -0.85 10.28 6.04
CA ASN A 207 0.60 10.19 6.08
C ASN A 207 1.14 9.88 7.49
N CYS A 208 0.58 10.47 8.54
CA CYS A 208 0.96 10.12 9.92
C CYS A 208 0.63 8.64 10.26
N ARG A 209 -0.42 8.06 9.66
CA ARG A 209 -0.75 6.63 9.82
C ARG A 209 0.23 5.70 9.10
N LEU A 210 0.90 6.15 8.04
CA LEU A 210 1.89 5.37 7.30
C LEU A 210 3.27 5.37 7.97
N SER A 211 3.62 6.43 8.71
CA SER A 211 4.89 6.52 9.46
C SER A 211 4.92 5.71 10.76
N LEU A 212 3.81 5.07 11.14
CA LEU A 212 3.67 4.23 12.34
C LEU A 212 3.71 2.73 12.04
N PHE A 213 4.02 2.34 10.80
CA PHE A 213 4.33 0.98 10.37
C PHE A 213 5.76 0.91 9.81
#